data_AF-A0A1S9BXF9-F1
#
_entry.id   AF-A0A1S9BXF9-F1
#
_cell.length_a   1.000
_cell.length_b   1.000
_cell.length_c   1.000
_cell.angle_alpha   90.00
_cell.angle_beta   90.00
_cell.angle_gamma   90.00
#
_symmetry.space_group_name_H-M   'P 1'
#
loop_
_entity.id
_entity.type
_entity.pdbx_description
1 polymer ?
#
loop_
_entity_poly.entity_id
_entity_poly.type
_entity_poly.pdbx_seq_one_letter_code
_entity_poly.pdbx_strand_id
1 'polypeptide(L)'
;MIGMPRDDVHGLFKEKWTEFKKTKYSKNTTDNYGKFHVYYTPDNLVEAVEIFEGIELSLYNNIIFPIKVCEIENRISGIEKNGLSYIHKAKSIGIEANKEVAENILVGAEDYFS
;
A
#
# COMPACT_ATOMS: atom_id res chain seq x y z
N MET A 1 3.22 2.77 -10.95
CA MET A 1 4.26 3.13 -9.96
C MET A 1 5.09 1.91 -9.56
N ILE A 2 4.49 0.73 -9.36
CA ILE A 2 5.26 -0.51 -9.16
C ILE A 2 6.34 -0.67 -10.25
N GLY A 3 7.55 -1.03 -9.82
CA GLY A 3 8.73 -1.18 -10.67
C GLY A 3 9.44 0.12 -11.06
N MET A 4 8.93 1.28 -10.68
CA MET A 4 9.55 2.57 -10.96
C MET A 4 10.84 2.75 -10.14
N PRO A 5 11.90 3.37 -10.70
CA PRO A 5 13.08 3.78 -9.94
C PRO A 5 12.72 4.79 -8.83
N ARG A 6 13.38 4.67 -7.68
CA ARG A 6 13.19 5.59 -6.55
C ARG A 6 13.39 7.06 -6.91
N ASP A 7 14.40 7.36 -7.71
CA ASP A 7 14.69 8.73 -8.14
C ASP A 7 13.56 9.32 -8.98
N ASP A 8 12.87 8.50 -9.78
CA ASP A 8 11.70 8.93 -10.55
C ASP A 8 10.53 9.23 -9.60
N VAL A 9 10.34 8.43 -8.55
CA VAL A 9 9.32 8.68 -7.51
C VAL A 9 9.56 10.03 -6.82
N HIS A 10 10.82 10.34 -6.50
CA HIS A 10 11.21 11.63 -5.91
C HIS A 10 10.88 12.83 -6.81
N GLY A 11 10.79 12.61 -8.12
CA GLY A 11 10.36 13.62 -9.09
C GLY A 11 8.83 13.76 -9.24
N LEU A 12 8.04 12.79 -8.76
CA LEU A 12 6.57 12.81 -8.93
C LEU A 12 5.86 13.73 -7.94
N PHE A 13 6.40 13.84 -6.72
CA PHE A 13 5.72 14.51 -5.61
C PHE A 13 6.44 15.81 -5.24
N LYS A 14 5.68 16.83 -4.84
CA LYS A 14 6.25 18.09 -4.35
C LYS A 14 6.58 18.01 -2.86
N GLU A 15 5.93 17.09 -2.18
CA GLU A 15 6.08 16.78 -0.78
C GLU A 15 7.47 16.23 -0.49
N LYS A 16 8.09 16.70 0.60
CA LYS A 16 9.35 16.15 1.08
C LYS A 16 9.08 14.79 1.72
N TRP A 17 9.94 13.82 1.45
CA TRP A 17 9.94 12.54 2.16
C TRP A 17 11.00 12.53 3.26
N THR A 18 10.77 11.66 4.25
CA THR A 18 11.82 11.18 5.16
C THR A 18 12.04 9.70 4.92
N GLU A 19 13.16 9.17 5.40
CA GLU A 19 13.49 7.75 5.21
C GLU A 19 13.48 6.99 6.53
N PHE A 20 12.94 5.78 6.52
CA PHE A 20 13.04 4.86 7.65
C PHE A 20 13.21 3.42 7.19
N LYS A 21 13.71 2.54 8.07
CA LYS A 21 13.67 1.09 7.83
C LYS A 21 12.41 0.50 8.46
N LYS A 22 11.56 -0.15 7.66
CA LYS A 22 10.35 -0.84 8.15
C LYS A 22 10.68 -1.82 9.27
N THR A 23 11.77 -2.58 9.12
CA THR A 23 12.29 -3.47 10.16
C THR A 23 13.82 -3.44 10.17
N LYS A 24 14.45 -3.97 11.22
CA LYS A 24 15.91 -4.16 11.26
C LYS A 24 16.47 -5.05 10.15
N TYR A 25 15.63 -5.87 9.52
CA TYR A 25 16.00 -6.78 8.43
C TYR A 25 15.75 -6.21 7.03
N SER A 26 15.12 -5.02 6.94
CA SER A 26 14.85 -4.38 5.66
C SER A 26 16.16 -4.09 4.92
N LYS A 27 16.23 -4.59 3.69
CA LYS A 27 17.38 -4.43 2.78
C LYS A 27 17.48 -3.02 2.20
N ASN A 28 16.38 -2.27 2.22
CA ASN A 28 16.32 -0.88 1.79
C ASN A 28 15.53 -0.01 2.79
N THR A 29 15.66 1.30 2.68
CA THR A 29 14.81 2.27 3.37
C THR A 29 13.47 2.43 2.64
N THR A 30 12.50 2.99 3.34
CA THR A 30 11.16 3.31 2.90
C THR A 30 11.02 4.82 2.90
N ASP A 31 10.43 5.37 1.84
CA ASP A 31 10.10 6.79 1.81
C ASP A 31 8.79 7.03 2.53
N ASN A 32 8.80 7.98 3.44
CA ASN A 32 7.64 8.44 4.18
C ASN A 32 7.25 9.84 3.73
N TYR A 33 6.13 9.95 3.02
CA TYR A 33 5.52 11.19 2.56
C TYR A 33 4.40 11.69 3.50
N GLY A 34 4.31 11.13 4.70
CA GLY A 34 3.32 11.45 5.73
C GLY A 34 1.97 10.75 5.54
N LYS A 35 1.41 10.81 4.32
CA LYS A 35 0.12 10.16 3.99
C LYS A 35 0.24 8.84 3.23
N PHE A 36 1.43 8.53 2.76
CA PHE A 36 1.73 7.26 2.13
C PHE A 36 3.20 6.92 2.31
N HIS A 37 3.49 5.63 2.26
CA HIS A 37 4.83 5.08 2.24
C HIS A 37 5.12 4.43 0.90
N VAL A 38 6.36 4.53 0.45
CA VAL A 38 6.84 3.82 -0.74
C VAL A 38 7.95 2.86 -0.32
N TYR A 39 7.71 1.57 -0.52
CA TYR A 39 8.61 0.48 -0.24
C TYR A 39 9.41 0.12 -1.49
N TYR A 40 10.68 -0.20 -1.31
CA TYR A 40 11.61 -0.47 -2.40
C TYR A 40 12.28 -1.83 -2.27
N THR A 41 12.52 -2.45 -3.42
CA THR A 41 13.44 -3.58 -3.54
C THR A 41 14.88 -3.15 -3.20
N PRO A 42 15.82 -4.10 -3.00
CA PRO A 42 17.23 -3.76 -2.81
C PRO A 42 17.84 -2.94 -3.97
N ASP A 43 17.27 -3.04 -5.17
CA ASP A 43 17.72 -2.35 -6.38
C ASP A 43 17.05 -0.98 -6.58
N ASN A 44 16.43 -0.42 -5.53
CA ASN A 44 15.71 0.86 -5.55
C ASN A 44 14.55 0.94 -6.55
N LEU A 45 13.85 -0.18 -6.76
CA LEU A 45 12.60 -0.22 -7.54
C LEU A 45 11.40 -0.27 -6.60
N VAL A 46 10.32 0.44 -6.92
CA VAL A 46 9.09 0.41 -6.11
C VAL A 46 8.54 -1.01 -6.05
N GLU A 47 8.48 -1.55 -4.83
CA GLU A 47 7.95 -2.88 -4.51
C GLU A 47 6.52 -2.80 -4.00
N ALA A 48 6.18 -1.76 -3.23
CA ALA A 48 4.82 -1.54 -2.72
C ALA A 48 4.58 -0.09 -2.35
N VAL A 49 3.31 0.29 -2.31
CA VAL A 49 2.84 1.59 -1.81
C VAL A 49 1.77 1.36 -0.76
N GLU A 50 1.93 1.96 0.41
CA GLU A 50 0.96 1.93 1.50
C GLU A 50 0.37 3.31 1.69
N ILE A 51 -0.95 3.36 1.75
CA ILE A 51 -1.73 4.60 1.74
C ILE A 51 -2.53 4.66 3.03
N PHE A 52 -2.45 5.81 3.70
CA PHE A 52 -3.15 6.12 4.93
C PHE A 52 -4.29 7.12 4.68
N GLU A 53 -5.03 7.44 5.73
CA GLU A 53 -6.15 8.37 5.69
C GLU A 53 -5.82 9.71 5.00
N GLY A 54 -6.79 10.24 4.25
CA GLY A 54 -6.67 11.52 3.55
C GLY A 54 -6.11 11.42 2.13
N ILE A 55 -6.05 10.19 1.58
CA ILE A 55 -5.85 9.88 0.15
C ILE A 55 -6.96 8.93 -0.29
N GLU A 56 -7.56 9.21 -1.45
CA GLU A 56 -8.49 8.29 -2.09
C GLU A 56 -7.76 7.39 -3.08
N LEU A 57 -7.98 6.08 -2.97
CA LEU A 57 -7.52 5.09 -3.94
C LEU A 57 -8.72 4.52 -4.69
N SER A 58 -8.65 4.55 -6.02
CA SER A 58 -9.64 3.92 -6.88
C SER A 58 -9.05 2.75 -7.66
N LEU A 59 -9.84 1.69 -7.82
CA LEU A 59 -9.56 0.53 -8.65
C LEU A 59 -10.72 0.35 -9.63
N TYR A 60 -10.44 0.44 -10.93
CA TYR A 60 -11.46 0.38 -11.99
C TYR A 60 -12.64 1.36 -11.75
N ASN A 61 -12.33 2.61 -11.40
CA ASN A 61 -13.29 3.67 -11.06
C ASN A 61 -14.11 3.44 -9.78
N ASN A 62 -13.81 2.41 -8.98
CA ASN A 62 -14.41 2.20 -7.67
C ASN A 62 -13.45 2.64 -6.57
N ILE A 63 -13.90 3.50 -5.66
CA ILE A 63 -13.10 3.89 -4.48
C ILE A 63 -13.00 2.68 -3.55
N ILE A 64 -11.76 2.23 -3.33
CA ILE A 64 -11.41 1.09 -2.47
C ILE A 64 -10.71 1.52 -1.18
N PHE A 65 -10.34 2.79 -1.06
CA PHE A 65 -9.86 3.39 0.19
C PHE A 65 -10.12 4.91 0.17
N PRO A 66 -10.58 5.53 1.28
CA PRO A 66 -11.00 4.89 2.54
C PRO A 66 -12.24 3.99 2.34
N ILE A 67 -12.37 2.96 3.17
CA ILE A 67 -13.44 1.95 3.05
C ILE A 67 -13.88 1.43 4.42
N LYS A 68 -15.18 1.19 4.59
CA LYS A 68 -15.70 0.55 5.80
C LYS A 68 -15.45 -0.95 5.75
N VAL A 69 -15.22 -1.56 6.91
CA VAL A 69 -14.97 -3.00 7.04
C VAL A 69 -16.06 -3.83 6.37
N CYS A 70 -17.33 -3.45 6.55
CA CYS A 70 -18.48 -4.15 5.98
C CYS A 70 -18.59 -4.05 4.45
N GLU A 71 -17.77 -3.20 3.81
CA GLU A 71 -17.79 -2.98 2.35
C GLU A 71 -16.61 -3.64 1.64
N ILE A 72 -15.57 -4.07 2.36
CA ILE A 72 -14.30 -4.54 1.78
C ILE A 72 -14.50 -5.68 0.78
N GLU A 73 -15.15 -6.76 1.21
CA GLU A 73 -15.36 -7.94 0.38
C GLU A 73 -16.30 -7.68 -0.81
N ASN A 74 -17.23 -6.74 -0.66
CA ASN A 74 -18.16 -6.34 -1.71
C ASN A 74 -17.50 -5.47 -2.79
N ARG A 75 -16.62 -4.54 -2.38
CA ARG A 75 -15.95 -3.61 -3.31
C ARG A 75 -14.69 -4.21 -3.92
N ILE A 76 -14.07 -5.18 -3.26
CA ILE A 76 -12.82 -5.82 -3.69
C ILE A 76 -13.05 -7.33 -3.80
N SER A 77 -13.77 -7.73 -4.85
CA SER A 77 -14.05 -9.15 -5.11
C SER A 77 -12.76 -9.98 -5.14
N GLY A 78 -12.75 -11.09 -4.38
CA GLY A 78 -11.62 -12.01 -4.25
C GLY A 78 -10.66 -11.69 -3.09
N ILE A 79 -10.92 -10.62 -2.33
CA ILE A 79 -10.16 -10.36 -1.09
C ILE A 79 -10.63 -11.29 0.03
N GLU A 80 -9.69 -11.78 0.84
CA GLU A 80 -9.95 -12.71 1.92
C GLU A 80 -9.54 -12.12 3.26
N LYS A 81 -10.35 -12.32 4.30
CA LYS A 81 -10.00 -11.90 5.66
C LYS A 81 -8.90 -12.78 6.25
N ASN A 82 -7.87 -12.15 6.81
CA ASN A 82 -6.74 -12.78 7.50
C ASN A 82 -6.50 -12.09 8.85
N GLY A 83 -7.18 -12.57 9.90
CA GLY A 83 -7.10 -11.94 11.23
C GLY A 83 -7.71 -10.54 11.25
N LEU A 84 -6.89 -9.52 11.50
CA LEU A 84 -7.27 -8.10 11.51
C LEU A 84 -7.07 -7.40 10.15
N SER A 85 -6.58 -8.14 9.15
CA SER A 85 -6.35 -7.61 7.81
C SER A 85 -7.15 -8.38 6.76
N TYR A 86 -7.16 -7.85 5.55
CA TYR A 86 -7.76 -8.44 4.36
C TYR A 86 -6.69 -8.49 3.27
N ILE A 87 -6.57 -9.62 2.56
CA ILE A 87 -5.51 -9.85 1.57
C ILE A 87 -6.12 -10.37 0.28
N HIS A 88 -5.76 -9.74 -0.84
CA HIS A 88 -6.07 -10.21 -2.19
C HIS A 88 -4.76 -10.57 -2.88
N LYS A 89 -4.29 -11.81 -2.73
CA LYS A 89 -2.98 -12.26 -3.23
C LYS A 89 -2.79 -11.98 -4.73
N ALA A 90 -3.77 -12.35 -5.55
CA ALA A 90 -3.68 -12.19 -7.01
C ALA A 90 -3.65 -10.73 -7.51
N LYS A 91 -4.01 -9.76 -6.67
CA LYS A 91 -3.92 -8.32 -6.99
C LYS A 91 -2.86 -7.62 -6.15
N SER A 92 -2.18 -8.36 -5.27
CA SER A 92 -1.25 -7.84 -4.29
C SER A 92 -1.80 -6.67 -3.47
N ILE A 93 -3.03 -6.80 -2.97
CA ILE A 93 -3.68 -5.79 -2.11
C ILE A 93 -3.74 -6.33 -0.68
N GLY A 94 -3.30 -5.52 0.29
CA GLY A 94 -3.50 -5.74 1.72
C GLY A 94 -4.23 -4.57 2.34
N ILE A 95 -5.17 -4.83 3.25
CA ILE A 95 -5.88 -3.80 4.00
C ILE A 95 -5.80 -4.15 5.47
N GLU A 96 -5.25 -3.27 6.29
CA GLU A 96 -5.37 -3.35 7.73
C GLU A 96 -6.60 -2.58 8.17
N ALA A 97 -7.40 -3.17 9.05
CA ALA A 97 -8.64 -2.55 9.49
C ALA A 97 -8.88 -2.76 10.99
N ASN A 98 -9.53 -1.78 11.60
CA ASN A 98 -10.11 -1.94 12.93
C ASN A 98 -11.53 -2.53 12.82
N LYS A 99 -12.38 -2.32 13.83
CA LYS A 99 -13.74 -2.89 13.84
C LYS A 99 -14.68 -2.24 12.82
N GLU A 100 -14.40 -1.01 12.38
CA GLU A 100 -15.35 -0.21 11.61
C GLU A 100 -14.79 0.20 10.25
N VAL A 101 -13.51 0.58 10.17
CA VAL A 101 -12.88 1.15 8.97
C VAL A 101 -11.50 0.56 8.69
N ALA A 102 -11.09 0.61 7.43
CA ALA A 102 -9.71 0.39 7.03
C ALA A 102 -8.80 1.52 7.58
N GLU A 103 -7.68 1.15 8.18
CA GLU A 103 -6.67 2.07 8.70
C GLU A 103 -5.64 2.44 7.62
N ASN A 104 -5.29 1.46 6.78
CA ASN A 104 -4.43 1.65 5.62
C ASN A 104 -4.76 0.63 4.52
N ILE A 105 -4.28 0.92 3.31
CA ILE A 105 -4.26 -0.02 2.18
C ILE A 105 -2.86 -0.08 1.58
N LEU A 106 -2.36 -1.28 1.34
CA LEU A 106 -1.08 -1.54 0.67
C LEU A 106 -1.35 -2.19 -0.69
N VAL A 107 -0.72 -1.64 -1.73
CA VAL A 107 -0.68 -2.23 -3.08
C VAL A 107 0.76 -2.57 -3.42
N GLY A 108 1.03 -3.86 -3.61
CA GLY A 108 2.36 -4.40 -3.87
C GLY A 108 2.58 -4.78 -5.33
N ALA A 109 3.82 -5.14 -5.64
CA ALA A 109 4.20 -5.85 -6.85
C ALA A 109 3.54 -7.23 -6.92
N GLU A 110 3.60 -7.88 -8.09
CA GLU A 110 3.14 -9.26 -8.24
C GLU A 110 3.79 -10.15 -7.17
N ASP A 111 3.01 -11.05 -6.59
CA ASP A 111 3.43 -11.97 -5.52
C ASP A 111 3.87 -11.35 -4.19
N TYR A 112 3.57 -10.07 -3.93
CA TYR A 112 3.95 -9.41 -2.67
C TYR A 112 3.43 -10.13 -1.40
N PHE A 113 2.31 -10.83 -1.49
CA PHE A 113 1.69 -11.59 -0.37
C PHE A 113 1.76 -13.12 -0.55
N SER A 114 2.67 -13.59 -1.41
CA SER A 114 2.85 -15.01 -1.71
C SER A 114 3.66 -15.75 -0.65
#